data_AF-A0A5B7HDG2-F1
#
_entry.id   AF-A0A5B7HDG2-F1
#
_cell.length_a   1.000
_cell.length_b   1.000
_cell.length_c   1.000
_cell.angle_alpha   90.00
_cell.angle_beta   90.00
_cell.angle_gamma   90.00
#
_symmetry.space_group_name_H-M   'P 1'
#
loop_
_entity.id
_entity.type
_entity.pdbx_description
1 polymer ?
#
loop_
_entity_poly.entity_id
_entity_poly.type
_entity_poly.pdbx_seq_one_letter_code
_entity_poly.pdbx_strand_id
1 'polypeptide(L)'
;MAAVRTQLGAHGVSEEDTEIIMKPGTERQYSPHIKSGVGYESINTARWAPSALGIMVEGCRAGNHPLVKRFLHWVFNLLPSMSRYAATWDMKPVLQRVRTMDPLHSFSLKDLSLKLVTG
;
A
#
# COMPACT_ATOMS: atom_id res chain seq x y z
N MET A 1 -0.45 5.53 27.03
CA MET A 1 1.00 5.54 26.74
C MET A 1 1.80 4.55 27.59
N ALA A 2 1.61 4.49 28.91
CA ALA A 2 2.29 3.51 29.77
C ALA A 2 1.88 2.04 29.48
N ALA A 3 0.58 1.78 29.30
CA ALA A 3 0.05 0.42 29.13
C ALA A 3 0.62 -0.34 27.90
N VAL A 4 0.79 0.34 26.77
CA VAL A 4 1.35 -0.27 25.54
C VAL A 4 2.84 -0.60 25.70
N ARG A 5 3.57 0.24 26.45
CA ARG A 5 5.00 0.02 26.75
C ARG A 5 5.19 -1.20 27.64
N THR A 6 4.32 -1.36 28.64
CA THR A 6 4.29 -2.53 29.53
C THR A 6 3.95 -3.82 28.78
N GLN A 7 3.01 -3.79 27.84
CA GLN A 7 2.62 -4.96 27.04
C GLN A 7 3.74 -5.38 26.05
N LEU A 8 4.37 -4.42 25.36
CA LEU A 8 5.47 -4.71 24.42
C LEU A 8 6.73 -5.20 25.14
N GLY A 9 7.06 -4.62 26.30
CA GLY A 9 8.17 -5.09 27.15
C GLY A 9 7.94 -6.51 27.69
N ALA A 10 6.69 -6.87 28.02
CA ALA A 10 6.33 -8.23 28.43
C ALA A 10 6.51 -9.28 27.32
N HIS A 11 6.54 -8.84 26.06
CA HIS A 11 6.80 -9.68 24.88
C HIS A 11 8.24 -9.59 24.36
N GLY A 12 9.17 -9.01 25.15
CA GLY A 12 10.60 -8.97 24.84
C GLY A 12 11.01 -7.92 23.81
N VAL A 13 10.13 -6.94 23.52
CA VAL A 13 10.47 -5.81 22.66
C VAL A 13 11.22 -4.77 23.50
N SER A 14 12.45 -4.43 23.08
CA SER A 14 13.31 -3.45 23.73
C SER A 14 12.60 -2.11 23.91
N GLU A 15 12.87 -1.41 25.02
CA GLU A 15 12.27 -0.10 25.27
C GLU A 15 12.63 0.91 24.17
N GLU A 16 13.84 0.79 23.59
CA GLU A 16 14.28 1.54 22.41
C GLU A 16 13.37 1.26 21.21
N ASP A 17 13.07 -0.01 20.91
CA ASP A 17 12.20 -0.42 19.81
C ASP A 17 10.74 0.03 20.00
N THR A 18 10.28 0.20 21.24
CA THR A 18 8.96 0.79 21.52
C THR A 18 8.95 2.31 21.28
N GLU A 19 10.08 2.98 21.46
CA GLU A 19 10.25 4.40 21.18
C GLU A 19 10.26 4.66 19.67
N ILE A 20 10.86 3.75 18.89
CA ILE A 20 10.91 3.74 17.42
C ILE A 20 9.54 3.88 16.78
N ILE A 21 8.54 3.21 17.35
CA ILE A 21 7.20 3.22 16.77
C ILE A 21 6.43 4.47 17.20
N MET A 22 6.77 5.13 18.32
CA MET A 22 5.86 6.02 19.08
C MET A 22 6.05 7.54 18.91
N LYS A 23 7.19 8.06 18.41
CA LYS A 23 7.45 9.52 18.42
C LYS A 23 7.26 10.21 17.05
N PRO A 24 6.17 10.95 16.80
CA PRO A 24 6.02 11.69 15.54
C PRO A 24 7.20 12.66 15.31
N GLY A 25 7.71 12.74 14.07
CA GLY A 25 8.86 13.59 13.71
C GLY A 25 10.22 12.89 13.65
N THR A 26 10.31 11.60 13.98
CA THR A 26 11.55 10.80 13.84
C THR A 26 11.58 9.97 12.55
N GLU A 27 10.69 10.24 11.58
CA GLU A 27 10.56 9.41 10.37
C GLU A 27 11.89 9.26 9.62
N ARG A 28 12.68 10.35 9.55
CA ARG A 28 13.97 10.37 8.87
C ARG A 28 15.04 9.52 9.55
N GLN A 29 14.93 9.30 10.86
CA GLN A 29 15.90 8.52 11.64
C GLN A 29 15.87 7.04 11.27
N TYR A 30 14.72 6.53 10.80
CA TYR A 30 14.53 5.10 10.50
C TYR A 30 14.64 4.76 9.01
N SER A 31 14.82 5.76 8.15
CA SER A 31 15.19 5.59 6.74
C SER A 31 16.32 4.57 6.51
N PRO A 32 17.41 4.52 7.33
CA PRO A 32 18.50 3.57 7.14
C PRO A 32 18.09 2.09 7.30
N HIS A 33 17.00 1.80 8.03
CA HIS A 33 16.53 0.44 8.26
C HIS A 33 15.59 -0.07 7.15
N ILE A 34 15.10 0.82 6.29
CA ILE A 34 14.35 0.45 5.10
C ILE A 34 15.36 0.09 4.01
N LYS A 35 15.30 -1.15 3.51
CA LYS A 35 16.15 -1.56 2.38
C LYS A 35 15.95 -0.60 1.20
N SER A 36 17.05 -0.06 0.69
CA SER A 36 17.04 0.81 -0.48
C SER A 36 16.41 0.08 -1.68
N GLY A 37 15.63 0.82 -2.49
CA GLY A 37 14.95 0.29 -3.66
C GLY A 37 13.64 -0.49 -3.39
N VAL A 38 13.24 -0.66 -2.13
CA VAL A 38 11.93 -1.25 -1.80
C VAL A 38 10.87 -0.15 -1.74
N GLY A 39 9.89 -0.20 -2.65
CA GLY A 39 8.76 0.72 -2.65
C GLY A 39 7.74 0.43 -1.55
N TYR A 40 6.95 1.45 -1.19
CA TYR A 40 5.84 1.32 -0.22
C TYR A 40 4.89 0.15 -0.54
N GLU A 41 4.59 -0.08 -1.82
CA GLU A 41 3.69 -1.15 -2.27
C GLU A 41 4.15 -2.56 -1.82
N SER A 42 5.46 -2.82 -1.89
CA SER A 42 6.05 -4.09 -1.46
C SER A 42 5.92 -4.29 0.04
N ILE A 43 6.18 -3.23 0.82
CA ILE A 43 6.09 -3.24 2.29
C ILE A 43 4.62 -3.42 2.72
N ASN A 44 3.70 -2.71 2.05
CA ASN A 44 2.27 -2.84 2.29
C ASN A 44 1.72 -4.21 1.88
N THR A 45 2.33 -4.88 0.89
CA THR A 45 1.98 -6.28 0.55
C THR A 45 2.48 -7.24 1.63
N ALA A 46 3.74 -7.10 2.06
CA ALA A 46 4.34 -7.93 3.11
C ALA A 46 3.60 -7.84 4.44
N ARG A 47 3.01 -6.68 4.76
CA ARG A 47 2.10 -6.46 5.90
C ARG A 47 1.02 -7.55 6.05
N TRP A 48 0.46 -8.01 4.93
CA TRP A 48 -0.65 -8.96 4.95
C TRP A 48 -0.18 -10.40 5.10
N ALA A 49 1.06 -10.72 4.76
CA ALA A 49 1.57 -12.10 4.79
C ALA A 49 1.42 -12.76 6.18
N PRO A 50 1.79 -12.11 7.31
CA PRO A 50 1.51 -12.65 8.64
C PRO A 50 0.02 -12.92 8.89
N SER A 51 -0.85 -12.05 8.37
CA SER A 51 -2.30 -12.19 8.54
C SER A 51 -2.85 -13.37 7.73
N ALA A 52 -2.31 -13.60 6.53
CA ALA A 52 -2.65 -14.74 5.68
C ALA A 52 -2.18 -16.07 6.30
N LEU A 53 -1.06 -16.04 7.04
CA LEU A 53 -0.55 -17.17 7.82
C LEU A 53 -1.26 -17.37 9.17
N GLY A 54 -2.30 -16.58 9.47
CA GLY A 54 -3.07 -16.71 10.71
C GLY A 54 -2.38 -16.18 11.96
N ILE A 55 -1.31 -15.39 11.82
CA ILE A 55 -0.56 -14.84 12.95
C ILE A 55 -1.38 -13.74 13.63
N MET A 56 -1.66 -13.94 14.92
CA MET A 56 -2.37 -13.00 15.78
C MET A 56 -1.40 -12.38 16.79
N VAL A 57 -1.53 -11.08 17.02
CA VAL A 57 -0.78 -10.29 18.00
C VAL A 57 -1.81 -9.50 18.81
N GLU A 58 -1.81 -9.66 20.12
CA GLU A 58 -2.76 -8.97 21.03
C GLU A 58 -4.23 -9.11 20.60
N GLY A 59 -4.62 -10.30 20.11
CA GLY A 59 -5.99 -10.58 19.68
C GLY A 59 -6.39 -9.96 18.33
N CYS A 60 -5.48 -9.31 17.61
CA CYS A 60 -5.72 -8.83 16.25
C CYS A 60 -4.75 -9.48 15.25
N ARG A 61 -5.14 -9.54 13.98
CA ARG A 61 -4.21 -10.01 12.92
C ARG A 61 -2.97 -9.12 12.92
N ALA A 62 -1.78 -9.72 12.85
CA ALA A 62 -0.52 -8.99 12.95
C ALA A 62 -0.44 -7.78 11.98
N GLY A 63 -0.95 -7.92 10.75
CA GLY A 63 -1.00 -6.82 9.78
C GLY A 63 -1.97 -5.69 10.16
N ASN A 64 -2.98 -5.95 11.00
CA ASN A 64 -3.95 -4.96 11.46
C ASN A 64 -3.58 -4.30 12.78
N HIS A 65 -2.50 -4.74 13.41
CA HIS A 65 -2.04 -4.17 14.67
C HIS A 65 -1.83 -2.64 14.56
N PRO A 66 -2.28 -1.83 15.54
CA PRO A 66 -2.18 -0.38 15.48
C PRO A 66 -0.75 0.13 15.23
N LEU A 67 0.26 -0.56 15.76
CA LEU A 67 1.67 -0.24 15.54
C LEU A 67 2.09 -0.46 14.09
N VAL A 68 1.66 -1.56 13.46
CA VAL A 68 1.94 -1.84 12.05
C VAL A 68 1.24 -0.83 11.15
N LYS A 69 0.00 -0.44 11.48
CA LYS A 69 -0.71 0.67 10.81
C LYS A 69 0.07 1.98 10.89
N ARG A 70 0.51 2.36 12.09
CA ARG A 70 1.24 3.61 12.32
C ARG A 70 2.58 3.60 11.59
N PHE A 71 3.33 2.50 11.67
CA PHE A 71 4.58 2.32 10.93
C PHE A 71 4.38 2.50 9.42
N LEU A 72 3.39 1.83 8.83
CA LEU A 72 3.12 1.95 7.39
C LEU A 72 2.69 3.35 6.97
N HIS A 73 1.95 4.06 7.81
CA HIS A 73 1.63 5.46 7.56
C HIS A 73 2.89 6.32 7.46
N TRP A 74 3.91 6.04 8.29
CA TRP A 74 5.19 6.77 8.22
C TRP A 74 6.00 6.37 6.99
N VAL A 75 6.05 5.06 6.69
CA VAL A 75 6.72 4.55 5.47
C VAL A 75 6.11 5.18 4.22
N PHE A 76 4.79 5.36 4.17
CA PHE A 76 4.11 6.05 3.06
C PHE A 76 4.59 7.49 2.89
N ASN A 77 4.79 8.22 3.99
CA ASN A 77 5.31 9.60 3.96
C ASN A 77 6.80 9.67 3.58
N LEU A 78 7.58 8.64 3.91
CA LEU A 78 9.01 8.55 3.57
C LEU A 78 9.26 8.08 2.13
N LEU A 79 8.40 7.19 1.64
CA LEU A 79 8.47 6.58 0.31
C LEU A 79 7.23 7.02 -0.47
N PRO A 80 7.22 8.24 -1.05
CA PRO A 80 6.10 8.66 -1.87
C PRO A 80 5.87 7.60 -2.96
N SER A 81 4.67 7.04 -3.00
CA SER A 81 4.30 6.09 -4.04
C SER A 81 4.38 6.80 -5.38
N MET A 82 5.41 6.51 -6.16
CA MET A 82 5.48 6.98 -7.52
C MET A 82 4.30 6.36 -8.27
N SER A 83 3.46 7.20 -8.86
CA SER A 83 2.42 6.74 -9.77
C SER A 83 3.04 5.79 -10.78
N ARG A 84 2.44 4.60 -10.95
CA ARG A 84 2.88 3.63 -11.97
C ARG A 84 2.96 4.27 -13.36
N TYR A 85 2.13 5.27 -13.61
CA TYR A 85 2.10 6.01 -14.87
C TYR A 85 2.53 7.47 -14.65
N ALA A 86 3.57 7.89 -15.36
CA ALA A 86 4.05 9.28 -15.32
C ALA A 86 3.03 10.27 -15.92
N ALA A 87 2.15 9.80 -16.78
CA ALA A 87 1.10 10.58 -17.41
C ALA A 87 -0.13 9.71 -17.68
N THR A 88 -1.28 10.36 -17.84
CA THR A 88 -2.48 9.73 -18.40
C THR A 88 -2.43 9.85 -19.93
N TRP A 89 -2.94 8.83 -20.62
CA TRP A 89 -3.04 8.85 -22.09
C TRP A 89 -4.25 9.68 -22.53
N ASP A 90 -4.21 10.27 -23.73
CA ASP A 90 -5.33 11.06 -24.26
C ASP A 90 -6.51 10.15 -24.66
N MET A 91 -7.62 10.28 -23.94
CA MET A 91 -8.83 9.46 -24.18
C MET A 91 -9.64 9.90 -25.41
N LYS A 92 -9.39 11.08 -25.98
CA LYS A 92 -10.15 11.61 -27.12
C LYS A 92 -10.23 10.65 -28.32
N PRO A 93 -9.12 10.08 -28.84
CA PRO A 93 -9.18 9.17 -29.99
C PRO A 93 -10.01 7.91 -29.71
N VAL A 94 -9.93 7.36 -28.51
CA VAL A 94 -10.72 6.18 -28.11
C VAL A 94 -12.21 6.52 -28.06
N LEU A 95 -12.57 7.64 -27.44
CA LEU A 95 -13.98 8.08 -27.36
C LEU A 95 -14.55 8.42 -28.74
N GLN A 96 -13.76 9.04 -29.63
CA GLN A 96 -14.16 9.29 -31.01
C GLN A 96 -14.39 8.00 -31.77
N ARG A 97 -13.50 7.01 -31.63
CA ARG A 97 -13.64 5.71 -32.28
C ARG A 97 -14.88 4.96 -31.80
N VAL A 98 -15.12 4.94 -30.49
CA VAL A 98 -16.33 4.33 -29.89
C VAL A 98 -17.60 4.98 -30.45
N ARG A 99 -17.66 6.31 -30.60
CA ARG A 99 -18.83 7.01 -31.18
C ARG A 99 -19.17 6.58 -32.61
N THR A 100 -18.22 6.04 -33.37
CA THR A 100 -18.47 5.55 -34.74
C THR A 100 -19.04 4.13 -34.78
N MET A 101 -19.12 3.44 -33.64
CA MET A 101 -19.53 2.04 -33.55
C MET A 101 -21.02 1.90 -33.18
N ASP A 102 -21.92 2.23 -34.10
CA ASP A 102 -23.35 1.99 -33.91
C ASP A 102 -23.72 0.54 -34.26
N PRO A 103 -24.55 -0.16 -33.45
CA PRO A 103 -25.13 0.25 -32.16
C PRO A 103 -24.23 -0.11 -30.97
N LEU A 104 -23.85 0.89 -30.15
CA LEU A 104 -22.96 0.72 -28.99
C LEU A 104 -23.46 -0.29 -27.96
N HIS A 105 -24.77 -0.28 -27.70
CA HIS A 105 -25.44 -1.10 -26.70
C HIS A 105 -25.50 -2.59 -27.06
N SER A 106 -25.14 -2.93 -28.31
CA SER A 106 -25.01 -4.32 -28.75
C SER A 106 -23.66 -4.95 -28.44
N PHE A 107 -22.64 -4.14 -28.11
CA PHE A 107 -21.28 -4.62 -27.90
C PHE A 107 -20.99 -4.89 -26.42
N SER A 108 -20.38 -6.04 -26.14
CA SER A 108 -19.80 -6.29 -24.83
C SER A 108 -18.50 -5.48 -24.65
N LEU A 109 -18.08 -5.27 -23.40
CA LEU A 109 -16.77 -4.69 -23.07
C LEU A 109 -15.62 -5.43 -23.75
N LYS A 110 -15.74 -6.75 -23.92
CA LYS A 110 -14.76 -7.57 -24.62
C LYS A 110 -14.69 -7.20 -26.10
N ASP A 111 -15.84 -7.05 -26.76
CA ASP A 111 -15.91 -6.68 -28.19
C ASP A 111 -15.37 -5.27 -28.44
N LEU A 112 -15.69 -4.33 -27.56
CA LEU A 112 -15.13 -2.97 -27.59
C LEU A 112 -13.61 -3.00 -27.42
N SER A 113 -13.07 -3.76 -26.46
CA SER A 113 -11.62 -3.86 -26.26
C SER A 113 -10.89 -4.44 -27.48
N LEU A 114 -11.48 -5.45 -28.14
CA LEU A 114 -10.89 -6.07 -29.32
C LEU A 114 -10.88 -5.11 -30.51
N LYS A 115 -11.99 -4.40 -30.76
CA LYS A 115 -12.13 -3.44 -31.86
C LYS A 115 -11.30 -2.17 -31.71
N LEU A 116 -10.98 -1.77 -30.47
CA LEU A 116 -10.12 -0.62 -30.20
C LEU A 116 -8.62 -0.95 -30.35
N VAL A 117 -8.24 -2.23 -30.28
CA VAL A 117 -6.86 -2.70 -30.48
C VAL A 117 -6.55 -3.02 -31.95
N THR A 118 -7.55 -3.46 -32.73
CA THR A 118 -7.38 -3.85 -34.15
C THR A 118 -7.57 -2.70 -35.15
N GLY A 119 -7.39 -1.46 -34.72
CA GLY A 119 -7.55 -0.24 -35.54
C GLY A 119 -6.32 0.10 -36.38
#